data_AF-A0A7Y3GBN7-F1
#
_entry.id   AF-A0A7Y3GBN7-F1
#
_cell.length_a   1.000
_cell.length_b   1.000
_cell.length_c   1.000
_cell.angle_alpha   90.00
_cell.angle_beta   90.00
_cell.angle_gamma   90.00
#
_symmetry.space_group_name_H-M   'P 1'
#
loop_
_entity.id
_entity.type
_entity.pdbx_description
1 polymer ?
#
loop_
_entity_poly.entity_id
_entity_poly.type
_entity_poly.pdbx_seq_one_letter_code
_entity_poly.pdbx_strand_id
1 'polypeptide(L)'
;MPHSRSPLRPFAAALAALPLLLVASPATAFTLAFSSSDFGLNPTFSNVVDFTFEIEVAGPLAPGVYANPTLIGVEYQVNGSLAMGTPSGFPAFFLVRDIGGAEFYAQGSSLQFEISALADLSDGLQVSELVGGTGVFVFDGHETGTGRYHPALFELNADGTGLIRNSDNTGGINPGNGQMVDVEIGDEYVTELSFDASTLTLVPEPGLLSLVAISLAAIRRR
;
A
#
# COMPACT_ATOMS: atom_id res chain seq x y z
N MET A 1 83.95 -25.00 39.11
CA MET A 1 83.16 -23.91 38.51
C MET A 1 82.02 -24.52 37.70
N PRO A 2 80.75 -24.42 38.12
CA PRO A 2 79.62 -24.92 37.34
C PRO A 2 78.98 -23.80 36.51
N HIS A 3 78.71 -24.07 35.24
CA HIS A 3 77.99 -23.19 34.33
C HIS A 3 76.47 -23.35 34.52
N SER A 4 75.82 -22.26 34.95
CA SER A 4 74.37 -22.10 34.99
C SER A 4 73.84 -21.86 33.56
N ARG A 5 72.87 -22.66 33.11
CA ARG A 5 72.13 -22.43 31.85
C ARG A 5 70.71 -21.99 32.20
N SER A 6 70.34 -20.78 31.76
CA SER A 6 68.99 -20.22 31.85
C SER A 6 68.06 -20.83 30.77
N PRO A 7 66.76 -21.05 31.07
CA PRO A 7 65.80 -21.51 30.07
C PRO A 7 65.18 -20.33 29.31
N LEU A 8 65.16 -20.43 27.98
CA LEU A 8 64.41 -19.58 27.05
C LEU A 8 62.91 -19.87 27.17
N ARG A 9 62.10 -18.83 27.43
CA ARG A 9 60.64 -18.90 27.39
C ARG A 9 60.14 -18.68 25.95
N PRO A 10 59.17 -19.46 25.45
CA PRO A 10 58.54 -19.20 24.16
C PRO A 10 57.51 -18.06 24.29
N PHE A 11 57.59 -17.09 23.38
CA PHE A 11 56.56 -16.08 23.16
C PHE A 11 55.37 -16.74 22.43
N ALA A 12 54.23 -16.83 23.10
CA ALA A 12 52.96 -17.16 22.46
C ALA A 12 52.39 -15.90 21.79
N ALA A 13 52.32 -15.90 20.46
CA ALA A 13 51.62 -14.87 19.69
C ALA A 13 50.11 -15.16 19.73
N ALA A 14 49.36 -14.35 20.47
CA ALA A 14 47.90 -14.39 20.46
C ALA A 14 47.39 -13.65 19.20
N LEU A 15 46.89 -14.41 18.22
CA LEU A 15 46.13 -13.85 17.09
C LEU A 15 44.76 -13.41 17.62
N ALA A 16 44.56 -12.11 17.78
CA ALA A 16 43.25 -11.55 18.11
C ALA A 16 42.37 -11.59 16.85
N ALA A 17 41.42 -12.52 16.80
CA ALA A 17 40.35 -12.50 15.79
C ALA A 17 39.43 -11.32 16.10
N LEU A 18 39.45 -10.29 15.24
CA LEU A 18 38.48 -9.19 15.28
C LEU A 18 37.09 -9.75 14.91
N PRO A 19 36.05 -9.60 15.75
CA PRO A 19 34.69 -9.90 15.32
C PRO A 19 34.24 -8.81 14.35
N LEU A 20 33.96 -9.20 13.10
CA LEU A 20 33.31 -8.34 12.12
C LEU A 20 31.88 -8.11 12.60
N LEU A 21 31.61 -6.96 13.23
CA LEU A 21 30.27 -6.55 13.61
C LEU A 21 29.54 -6.13 12.32
N LEU A 22 28.70 -7.01 11.76
CA LEU A 22 27.74 -6.60 10.75
C LEU A 22 26.70 -5.70 11.43
N VAL A 23 26.83 -4.39 11.24
CA VAL A 23 25.77 -3.45 11.57
C VAL A 23 24.69 -3.63 10.51
N ALA A 24 23.57 -4.26 10.87
CA ALA A 24 22.38 -4.27 10.03
C ALA A 24 21.96 -2.81 9.81
N SER A 25 22.03 -2.35 8.57
CA SER A 25 21.48 -1.04 8.22
C SER A 25 19.98 -1.07 8.53
N PRO A 26 19.41 0.00 9.13
CA PRO A 26 17.98 0.03 9.39
C PRO A 26 17.23 -0.15 8.08
N ALA A 27 16.41 -1.19 8.04
CA ALA A 27 15.43 -1.45 7.01
C ALA A 27 14.59 -0.16 6.83
N THR A 28 14.81 0.57 5.74
CA THR A 28 14.13 1.85 5.50
C THR A 28 12.76 1.56 4.90
N ALA A 29 11.69 2.06 5.51
CA ALA A 29 10.34 1.91 4.98
C ALA A 29 10.21 2.50 3.56
N PHE A 30 9.21 2.03 2.82
CA PHE A 30 8.83 2.62 1.53
C PHE A 30 7.33 2.93 1.48
N THR A 31 6.95 3.82 0.59
CA THR A 31 5.56 4.25 0.42
C THR A 31 5.08 3.89 -0.98
N LEU A 32 3.98 3.13 -1.03
CA LEU A 32 3.19 2.99 -2.26
C LEU A 32 2.28 4.21 -2.36
N ALA A 33 2.32 4.94 -3.46
CA ALA A 33 1.52 6.14 -3.69
C ALA A 33 1.01 6.21 -5.13
N PHE A 34 -0.30 6.46 -5.28
CA PHE A 34 -0.95 6.66 -6.57
C PHE A 34 -2.28 7.40 -6.39
N SER A 35 -2.79 7.97 -7.47
CA SER A 35 -3.96 8.84 -7.47
C SER A 35 -4.76 8.72 -8.75
N SER A 36 -5.95 9.32 -8.77
CA SER A 36 -6.83 9.35 -9.94
C SER A 36 -6.16 9.90 -11.21
N SER A 37 -5.18 10.81 -11.10
CA SER A 37 -4.48 11.37 -12.26
C SER A 37 -3.59 10.38 -12.99
N ASP A 38 -3.28 9.26 -12.36
CA ASP A 38 -2.43 8.21 -12.93
C ASP A 38 -3.24 7.23 -13.81
N PHE A 39 -4.57 7.39 -13.87
CA PHE A 39 -5.47 6.45 -14.53
C PHE A 39 -6.48 7.15 -15.46
N GLY A 40 -6.82 6.47 -16.56
CA GLY A 40 -8.08 6.70 -17.26
C GLY A 40 -9.21 6.00 -16.52
N LEU A 41 -10.25 6.75 -16.12
CA LEU A 41 -11.40 6.24 -15.38
C LEU A 41 -12.57 5.96 -16.32
N ASN A 42 -13.07 4.72 -16.31
CA ASN A 42 -14.23 4.30 -17.08
C ASN A 42 -15.35 3.86 -16.11
N PRO A 43 -16.24 4.77 -15.69
CA PRO A 43 -17.27 4.47 -14.72
C PRO A 43 -18.32 3.52 -15.32
N THR A 44 -18.57 2.38 -14.67
CA THR A 44 -19.62 1.44 -15.07
C THR A 44 -20.97 1.82 -14.45
N PHE A 45 -20.95 2.30 -13.20
CA PHE A 45 -22.16 2.70 -12.47
C PHE A 45 -21.94 3.88 -11.51
N SER A 46 -20.81 3.91 -10.79
CA SER A 46 -20.36 5.07 -10.01
C SER A 46 -19.42 5.94 -10.83
N ASN A 47 -19.50 7.25 -10.64
CA ASN A 47 -18.43 8.14 -11.05
C ASN A 47 -17.50 8.33 -9.84
N VAL A 48 -16.53 7.44 -9.64
CA VAL A 48 -15.35 7.84 -8.84
C VAL A 48 -14.72 9.02 -9.58
N VAL A 49 -14.70 10.17 -8.91
CA VAL A 49 -14.18 11.42 -9.49
C VAL A 49 -12.72 11.58 -9.15
N ASP A 50 -12.35 11.22 -7.91
CA ASP A 50 -11.00 11.38 -7.41
C ASP A 50 -10.70 10.35 -6.32
N PHE A 51 -9.45 9.91 -6.27
CA PHE A 51 -8.91 9.04 -5.24
C PHE A 51 -7.41 9.26 -5.07
N THR A 52 -6.93 8.99 -3.86
CA THR A 52 -5.51 9.01 -3.51
C THR A 52 -5.24 7.89 -2.51
N PHE A 53 -4.14 7.17 -2.69
CA PHE A 53 -3.67 6.15 -1.76
C PHE A 53 -2.21 6.43 -1.40
N GLU A 54 -1.90 6.36 -0.11
CA GLU A 54 -0.54 6.34 0.43
C GLU A 54 -0.46 5.21 1.47
N ILE A 55 0.35 4.20 1.17
CA ILE A 55 0.49 3.01 2.01
C ILE A 55 1.96 2.88 2.41
N GLU A 56 2.25 3.04 3.69
CA GLU A 56 3.60 2.96 4.22
C GLU A 56 3.90 1.53 4.69
N VAL A 57 4.81 0.86 3.98
CA VAL A 57 5.23 -0.52 4.25
C VAL A 57 6.53 -0.50 5.05
N ALA A 58 6.57 -1.28 6.12
CA ALA A 58 7.76 -1.38 6.96
C ALA A 58 8.87 -2.19 6.28
N GLY A 59 10.09 -1.65 6.33
CA GLY A 59 11.29 -2.27 5.76
C GLY A 59 11.52 -1.93 4.29
N PRO A 60 12.65 -2.37 3.70
CA PRO A 60 13.07 -1.94 2.37
C PRO A 60 12.20 -2.51 1.27
N LEU A 61 12.09 -1.74 0.19
CA LEU A 61 11.59 -2.21 -1.09
C LEU A 61 12.57 -3.25 -1.66
N ALA A 62 12.09 -4.45 -1.96
CA ALA A 62 12.90 -5.52 -2.50
C ALA A 62 12.04 -6.52 -3.30
N PRO A 63 12.61 -7.27 -4.25
CA PRO A 63 11.88 -8.35 -4.90
C PRO A 63 11.32 -9.39 -3.93
N GLY A 64 10.14 -9.93 -4.25
CA GLY A 64 9.49 -10.96 -3.45
C GLY A 64 7.99 -10.76 -3.26
N VAL A 65 7.40 -11.69 -2.51
CA VAL A 65 5.96 -11.73 -2.22
C VAL A 65 5.65 -10.86 -1.00
N TYR A 66 4.72 -9.94 -1.16
CA TYR A 66 4.15 -9.11 -0.10
C TYR A 66 2.70 -9.55 0.12
N ALA A 67 2.48 -10.47 1.06
CA ALA A 67 1.15 -10.91 1.48
C ALA A 67 0.89 -10.43 2.91
N ASN A 68 0.08 -9.38 3.05
CA ASN A 68 -0.12 -8.64 4.30
C ASN A 68 1.21 -8.24 4.96
N PRO A 69 2.09 -7.51 4.25
CA PRO A 69 3.35 -7.05 4.84
C PRO A 69 3.08 -6.15 6.05
N THR A 70 4.04 -6.04 6.95
CA THR A 70 3.90 -5.10 8.08
C THR A 70 3.75 -3.68 7.55
N LEU A 71 2.64 -3.03 7.91
CA LEU A 71 2.35 -1.65 7.54
C LEU A 71 2.64 -0.73 8.72
N ILE A 72 3.13 0.47 8.43
CA ILE A 72 3.22 1.58 9.39
C ILE A 72 1.85 2.27 9.43
N GLY A 73 1.34 2.67 8.26
CA GLY A 73 0.06 3.34 8.13
C GLY A 73 -0.51 3.26 6.71
N VAL A 74 -1.80 3.55 6.61
CA VAL A 74 -2.55 3.65 5.38
C VAL A 74 -3.34 4.95 5.42
N GLU A 75 -3.11 5.80 4.44
CA GLU A 75 -3.95 6.96 4.16
C GLU A 75 -4.60 6.79 2.80
N TYR A 76 -5.92 6.90 2.74
CA TYR A 76 -6.61 6.89 1.45
C TYR A 76 -7.86 7.76 1.45
N GLN A 77 -8.16 8.28 0.27
CA GLN A 77 -9.37 9.03 -0.01
C GLN A 77 -9.99 8.47 -1.29
N VAL A 78 -11.30 8.30 -1.28
CA VAL A 78 -12.07 7.96 -2.48
C VAL A 78 -13.36 8.77 -2.47
N ASN A 79 -13.62 9.51 -3.53
CA ASN A 79 -14.86 10.26 -3.64
C ASN A 79 -15.46 10.24 -5.04
N GLY A 80 -16.76 10.49 -5.08
CA GLY A 80 -17.49 10.40 -6.31
C GLY A 80 -18.98 10.61 -6.14
N SER A 81 -19.69 10.43 -7.24
CA SER A 81 -21.15 10.49 -7.29
C SER A 81 -21.72 9.16 -7.76
N LEU A 82 -22.94 8.88 -7.33
CA LEU A 82 -23.71 7.73 -7.77
C LEU A 82 -24.87 8.18 -8.65
N ALA A 83 -25.29 7.32 -9.57
CA ALA A 83 -26.48 7.58 -10.38
C ALA A 83 -27.73 7.75 -9.50
N MET A 84 -28.72 8.50 -9.94
CA MET A 84 -29.97 8.60 -9.17
C MET A 84 -30.68 7.23 -9.13
N GLY A 85 -31.13 6.82 -7.94
CA GLY A 85 -31.91 5.58 -7.77
C GLY A 85 -31.09 4.33 -7.51
N THR A 86 -29.81 4.48 -7.12
CA THR A 86 -29.02 3.31 -6.72
C THR A 86 -29.57 2.67 -5.43
N PRO A 87 -29.37 1.34 -5.24
CA PRO A 87 -29.88 0.62 -4.07
C PRO A 87 -29.44 1.22 -2.72
N SER A 88 -28.20 1.71 -2.64
CA SER A 88 -27.69 2.32 -1.41
C SER A 88 -28.34 3.68 -1.06
N GLY A 89 -28.99 4.34 -2.03
CA GLY A 89 -29.67 5.61 -1.84
C GLY A 89 -28.74 6.81 -1.59
N PHE A 90 -27.43 6.64 -1.77
CA PHE A 90 -26.46 7.73 -1.66
C PHE A 90 -26.38 8.48 -2.99
N PRO A 91 -26.47 9.82 -3.02
CA PRO A 91 -26.21 10.59 -4.24
C PRO A 91 -24.70 10.75 -4.52
N ALA A 92 -23.87 10.64 -3.48
CA ALA A 92 -22.43 10.81 -3.53
C ALA A 92 -21.75 10.11 -2.36
N PHE A 93 -20.44 9.90 -2.49
CA PHE A 93 -19.59 9.36 -1.45
C PHE A 93 -18.31 10.17 -1.32
N PHE A 94 -17.82 10.26 -0.08
CA PHE A 94 -16.56 10.90 0.25
C PHE A 94 -15.95 10.14 1.44
N LEU A 95 -15.09 9.17 1.13
CA LEU A 95 -14.37 8.39 2.10
C LEU A 95 -12.98 8.97 2.28
N VAL A 96 -12.58 9.19 3.54
CA VAL A 96 -11.21 9.53 3.96
C VAL A 96 -10.85 8.63 5.12
N ARG A 97 -9.69 8.01 5.05
CA ARG A 97 -9.12 7.18 6.12
C ARG A 97 -7.66 7.51 6.33
N ASP A 98 -7.28 7.60 7.59
CA ASP A 98 -5.92 7.61 8.11
C ASP A 98 -5.91 6.59 9.25
N ILE A 99 -5.21 5.48 9.07
CA ILE A 99 -5.26 4.32 9.97
C ILE A 99 -3.90 3.65 10.09
N GLY A 100 -3.55 3.22 11.31
CA GLY A 100 -2.32 2.47 11.55
C GLY A 100 -2.39 1.06 10.96
N GLY A 101 -1.25 0.52 10.53
CA GLY A 101 -1.17 -0.79 9.88
C GLY A 101 -1.77 -1.96 10.67
N ALA A 102 -1.56 -1.98 11.99
CA ALA A 102 -2.13 -3.01 12.85
C ALA A 102 -3.67 -2.93 12.94
N GLU A 103 -4.22 -1.71 12.93
CA GLU A 103 -5.67 -1.49 12.98
C GLU A 103 -6.32 -1.82 11.62
N PHE A 104 -5.65 -1.49 10.50
CA PHE A 104 -6.06 -1.88 9.15
C PHE A 104 -6.30 -3.39 9.07
N TYR A 105 -5.31 -4.21 9.41
CA TYR A 105 -5.48 -5.67 9.39
C TYR A 105 -6.47 -6.20 10.43
N ALA A 106 -6.64 -5.53 11.58
CA ALA A 106 -7.63 -5.92 12.57
C ALA A 106 -9.08 -5.73 12.08
N GLN A 107 -9.32 -4.88 11.08
CA GLN A 107 -10.62 -4.69 10.44
C GLN A 107 -10.93 -5.72 9.34
N GLY A 108 -10.02 -6.68 9.11
CA GLY A 108 -10.15 -7.69 8.06
C GLY A 108 -9.60 -7.24 6.71
N SER A 109 -8.98 -6.06 6.64
CA SER A 109 -8.36 -5.54 5.42
C SER A 109 -7.15 -6.36 4.98
N SER A 110 -6.74 -6.24 3.72
CA SER A 110 -5.55 -6.93 3.19
C SER A 110 -4.78 -6.10 2.16
N LEU A 111 -3.49 -6.43 1.98
CA LEU A 111 -2.63 -5.89 0.94
C LEU A 111 -1.79 -7.02 0.34
N GLN A 112 -1.84 -7.17 -0.98
CA GLN A 112 -1.16 -8.25 -1.70
C GLN A 112 -0.52 -7.74 -3.00
N PHE A 113 0.75 -8.05 -3.19
CA PHE A 113 1.47 -7.88 -4.47
C PHE A 113 2.74 -8.74 -4.45
N GLU A 114 3.32 -8.98 -5.62
CA GLU A 114 4.63 -9.65 -5.74
C GLU A 114 5.52 -8.86 -6.70
N ILE A 115 6.72 -8.53 -6.25
CA ILE A 115 7.72 -7.83 -7.07
C ILE A 115 8.60 -8.89 -7.76
N SER A 116 8.73 -8.79 -9.08
CA SER A 116 9.58 -9.66 -9.89
C SER A 116 11.02 -9.70 -9.37
N ALA A 117 11.62 -10.89 -9.38
CA ALA A 117 13.06 -11.06 -9.11
C ALA A 117 13.97 -10.29 -10.09
N LEU A 118 13.41 -9.81 -11.21
CA LEU A 118 14.11 -9.06 -12.25
C LEU A 118 13.76 -7.57 -12.25
N ALA A 119 12.98 -7.09 -11.28
CA ALA A 119 12.61 -5.67 -11.17
C ALA A 119 13.86 -4.80 -11.00
N ASP A 120 13.89 -3.65 -11.69
CA ASP A 120 14.90 -2.61 -11.54
C ASP A 120 14.39 -1.53 -10.60
N LEU A 121 14.57 -1.76 -9.30
CA LEU A 121 14.06 -0.85 -8.27
C LEU A 121 14.85 0.46 -8.14
N SER A 122 15.78 0.74 -9.06
CA SER A 122 16.57 1.97 -9.03
C SER A 122 15.79 3.19 -9.51
N ASP A 123 14.68 3.00 -10.24
CA ASP A 123 13.80 4.08 -10.72
C ASP A 123 12.44 4.12 -10.00
N GLY A 124 12.24 3.25 -9.00
CA GLY A 124 10.99 3.10 -8.27
C GLY A 124 10.44 1.69 -8.37
N LEU A 125 9.13 1.54 -8.22
CA LEU A 125 8.42 0.30 -8.52
C LEU A 125 7.33 0.58 -9.54
N GLN A 126 7.41 -0.04 -10.71
CA GLN A 126 6.40 0.08 -11.76
C GLN A 126 5.44 -1.11 -11.74
N VAL A 127 4.21 -0.92 -12.23
CA VAL A 127 3.23 -2.02 -12.28
C VAL A 127 3.68 -3.17 -13.18
N SER A 128 4.41 -2.89 -14.26
CA SER A 128 4.99 -3.91 -15.14
C SER A 128 6.01 -4.82 -14.46
N GLU A 129 6.54 -4.42 -13.30
CA GLU A 129 7.48 -5.20 -12.51
C GLU A 129 6.79 -6.08 -11.47
N LEU A 130 5.47 -5.91 -11.30
CA LEU A 130 4.67 -6.79 -10.48
C LEU A 130 4.34 -8.07 -11.24
N VAL A 131 4.39 -9.17 -10.50
CA VAL A 131 4.06 -10.51 -11.00
C VAL A 131 2.98 -11.12 -10.10
N GLY A 132 2.41 -12.25 -10.54
CA GLY A 132 1.38 -12.96 -9.77
C GLY A 132 0.18 -13.36 -10.64
N GLY A 133 -0.94 -13.61 -9.96
CA GLY A 133 -2.21 -13.98 -10.59
C GLY A 133 -2.97 -12.80 -11.21
N THR A 134 -4.28 -12.98 -11.41
CA THR A 134 -5.19 -11.86 -11.69
C THR A 134 -5.22 -10.93 -10.48
N GLY A 135 -4.97 -9.63 -10.68
CA GLY A 135 -4.64 -8.69 -9.61
C GLY A 135 -3.17 -8.77 -9.20
N VAL A 136 -2.27 -8.12 -9.95
CA VAL A 136 -0.84 -8.03 -9.59
C VAL A 136 -0.60 -7.10 -8.40
N PHE A 137 -1.56 -6.22 -8.12
CA PHE A 137 -1.65 -5.43 -6.90
C PHE A 137 -3.11 -5.46 -6.42
N VAL A 138 -3.31 -5.81 -5.16
CA VAL A 138 -4.63 -5.85 -4.52
C VAL A 138 -4.54 -5.16 -3.16
N PHE A 139 -5.27 -4.06 -3.02
CA PHE A 139 -5.54 -3.40 -1.75
C PHE A 139 -7.01 -3.60 -1.40
N ASP A 140 -7.29 -4.13 -0.22
CA ASP A 140 -8.65 -4.44 0.22
C ASP A 140 -8.91 -3.81 1.59
N GLY A 141 -9.41 -2.59 1.60
CA GLY A 141 -9.63 -1.74 2.77
C GLY A 141 -10.97 -1.97 3.47
N HIS A 142 -11.21 -3.19 3.96
CA HIS A 142 -12.43 -3.56 4.68
C HIS A 142 -12.75 -2.63 5.86
N GLU A 143 -14.04 -2.31 6.02
CA GLU A 143 -14.63 -1.65 7.16
C GLU A 143 -15.82 -2.45 7.67
N THR A 144 -15.83 -2.75 8.97
CA THR A 144 -16.99 -3.41 9.60
C THR A 144 -17.75 -2.44 10.50
N GLY A 145 -19.08 -2.38 10.34
CA GLY A 145 -19.98 -1.73 11.28
C GLY A 145 -20.04 -0.20 11.20
N THR A 146 -19.57 0.40 10.11
CA THR A 146 -19.51 1.86 9.95
C THR A 146 -20.70 2.47 9.22
N GLY A 147 -21.51 1.67 8.50
CA GLY A 147 -22.60 2.17 7.66
C GLY A 147 -22.12 2.84 6.38
N ARG A 148 -20.83 2.75 6.07
CA ARG A 148 -20.18 3.37 4.93
C ARG A 148 -19.93 2.32 3.86
N TYR A 149 -20.66 2.46 2.75
CA TYR A 149 -20.57 1.58 1.58
C TYR A 149 -19.87 2.37 0.50
N HIS A 150 -18.55 2.46 0.59
CA HIS A 150 -17.74 3.23 -0.36
C HIS A 150 -16.64 2.32 -0.90
N PRO A 151 -16.08 2.65 -2.08
CA PRO A 151 -15.06 1.81 -2.66
C PRO A 151 -13.84 1.74 -1.73
N ALA A 152 -13.35 0.53 -1.46
CA ALA A 152 -12.12 0.32 -0.73
C ALA A 152 -11.37 -0.94 -1.19
N LEU A 153 -11.85 -1.60 -2.26
CA LEU A 153 -11.10 -2.64 -2.97
C LEU A 153 -10.55 -2.03 -4.24
N PHE A 154 -9.23 -2.08 -4.39
CA PHE A 154 -8.46 -1.54 -5.50
C PHE A 154 -7.57 -2.65 -6.07
N GLU A 155 -7.77 -2.99 -7.33
CA GLU A 155 -7.04 -4.07 -8.00
C GLU A 155 -6.42 -3.55 -9.30
N LEU A 156 -5.14 -3.85 -9.53
CA LEU A 156 -4.44 -3.58 -10.79
C LEU A 156 -4.03 -4.89 -11.45
N ASN A 157 -4.13 -4.95 -12.78
CA ASN A 157 -3.73 -6.09 -13.59
C ASN A 157 -2.50 -5.76 -14.45
N ALA A 158 -1.75 -6.79 -14.81
CA ALA A 158 -0.56 -6.66 -15.64
C ALA A 158 -0.84 -6.15 -17.07
N ASP A 159 -2.08 -6.23 -17.54
CA ASP A 159 -2.51 -5.82 -18.88
C ASP A 159 -2.87 -4.33 -18.98
N GLY A 160 -2.66 -3.55 -17.91
CA GLY A 160 -2.99 -2.13 -17.86
C GLY A 160 -4.46 -1.86 -17.52
N THR A 161 -5.20 -2.87 -17.08
CA THR A 161 -6.56 -2.71 -16.54
C THR A 161 -6.55 -2.76 -15.03
N GLY A 162 -7.59 -2.21 -14.40
CA GLY A 162 -7.80 -2.31 -12.98
C GLY A 162 -9.24 -2.01 -12.60
N LEU A 163 -9.53 -2.05 -11.32
CA LEU A 163 -10.86 -1.76 -10.81
C LEU A 163 -10.81 -1.15 -9.42
N ILE A 164 -11.80 -0.31 -9.14
CA ILE A 164 -12.14 0.17 -7.80
C ILE A 164 -13.58 -0.25 -7.52
N ARG A 165 -13.82 -0.91 -6.38
CA ARG A 165 -15.16 -1.34 -5.97
C ARG A 165 -15.34 -1.36 -4.46
N ASN A 166 -16.56 -1.61 -4.02
CA ASN A 166 -16.85 -1.86 -2.61
C ASN A 166 -16.03 -3.06 -2.12
N SER A 167 -15.39 -2.91 -0.98
CA SER A 167 -14.61 -3.95 -0.29
C SER A 167 -15.55 -4.79 0.59
N ASP A 168 -16.69 -5.24 0.05
CA ASP A 168 -17.77 -5.93 0.81
C ASP A 168 -18.12 -5.27 2.17
N ASN A 169 -17.96 -3.94 2.24
CA ASN A 169 -18.27 -3.18 3.43
C ASN A 169 -19.77 -3.37 3.71
N THR A 170 -20.10 -3.82 4.92
CA THR A 170 -21.48 -4.14 5.33
C THR A 170 -21.81 -3.61 6.72
N GLY A 171 -23.11 -3.43 6.94
CA GLY A 171 -23.71 -3.03 8.21
C GLY A 171 -23.56 -1.54 8.52
N GLY A 172 -24.39 -1.07 9.45
CA GLY A 172 -24.36 0.29 9.99
C GLY A 172 -25.36 1.26 9.34
N ILE A 173 -25.59 2.37 10.02
CA ILE A 173 -26.61 3.35 9.63
C ILE A 173 -26.05 4.25 8.54
N ASN A 174 -26.76 4.36 7.41
CA ASN A 174 -26.40 5.30 6.36
C ASN A 174 -26.41 6.73 6.94
N PRO A 175 -25.27 7.43 6.96
CA PRO A 175 -25.16 8.74 7.59
C PRO A 175 -25.93 9.84 6.84
N GLY A 176 -26.26 9.62 5.56
CA GLY A 176 -27.02 10.55 4.73
C GLY A 176 -28.53 10.52 4.95
N ASN A 177 -29.11 9.37 5.33
CA ASN A 177 -30.56 9.23 5.51
C ASN A 177 -31.00 8.61 6.86
N GLY A 178 -30.06 8.17 7.69
CA GLY A 178 -30.34 7.57 8.99
C GLY A 178 -30.97 6.18 8.93
N GLN A 179 -31.04 5.55 7.75
CA GLN A 179 -31.64 4.25 7.56
C GLN A 179 -30.61 3.14 7.70
N MET A 180 -31.07 1.99 8.19
CA MET A 180 -30.27 0.78 8.17
C MET A 180 -30.05 0.38 6.72
N VAL A 181 -28.80 0.18 6.33
CA VAL A 181 -28.46 -0.44 5.06
C VAL A 181 -28.18 -1.91 5.35
N ASP A 182 -29.05 -2.77 4.83
CA ASP A 182 -29.00 -4.23 5.01
C ASP A 182 -29.27 -4.93 3.67
N VAL A 183 -28.70 -4.37 2.61
CA VAL A 183 -28.75 -4.92 1.26
C VAL A 183 -27.33 -5.16 0.76
N GLU A 184 -27.16 -6.21 -0.04
CA GLU A 184 -25.92 -6.49 -0.73
C GLU A 184 -25.67 -5.38 -1.75
N ILE A 185 -24.57 -4.67 -1.57
CA ILE A 185 -24.20 -3.46 -2.30
C ILE A 185 -22.81 -3.70 -2.88
N GLY A 186 -22.69 -3.66 -4.20
CA GLY A 186 -21.42 -3.91 -4.86
C GLY A 186 -21.31 -3.23 -6.22
N ASP A 187 -22.18 -3.61 -7.15
CA ASP A 187 -22.08 -3.18 -8.56
C ASP A 187 -22.20 -1.67 -8.74
N GLU A 188 -22.92 -1.00 -7.83
CA GLU A 188 -23.10 0.44 -7.92
C GLU A 188 -21.83 1.25 -7.61
N TYR A 189 -20.79 0.61 -7.07
CA TYR A 189 -19.51 1.22 -6.69
C TYR A 189 -18.35 0.85 -7.62
N VAL A 190 -18.62 0.22 -8.77
CA VAL A 190 -17.58 -0.24 -9.69
C VAL A 190 -17.14 0.89 -10.63
N THR A 191 -15.84 1.19 -10.59
CA THR A 191 -15.14 2.01 -11.59
C THR A 191 -14.00 1.19 -12.19
N GLU A 192 -13.98 1.06 -13.52
CA GLU A 192 -12.89 0.41 -14.24
C GLU A 192 -11.74 1.41 -14.46
N LEU A 193 -10.51 0.90 -14.37
CA LEU A 193 -9.29 1.67 -14.55
C LEU A 193 -8.56 1.23 -15.81
N SER A 194 -7.90 2.18 -16.45
CA SER A 194 -6.98 1.95 -17.56
C SER A 194 -5.70 2.74 -17.35
N PHE A 195 -4.55 2.14 -17.64
CA PHE A 195 -3.24 2.76 -17.47
C PHE A 195 -2.21 2.04 -18.36
N ASP A 196 -1.04 2.66 -18.54
CA ASP A 196 0.12 1.98 -19.12
C ASP A 196 0.96 1.39 -17.98
N ALA A 197 0.93 0.06 -17.86
CA ALA A 197 1.62 -0.67 -16.80
C ALA A 197 3.14 -0.42 -16.78
N SER A 198 3.74 -0.05 -17.91
CA SER A 198 5.18 0.24 -18.03
C SER A 198 5.56 1.65 -17.57
N THR A 199 4.58 2.49 -17.25
CA THR A 199 4.81 3.88 -16.83
C THR A 199 4.19 4.21 -15.48
N LEU A 200 3.16 3.45 -15.06
CA LEU A 200 2.54 3.63 -13.76
C LEU A 200 3.51 3.21 -12.65
N THR A 201 3.99 4.19 -11.91
CA THR A 201 4.94 4.03 -10.80
C THR A 201 4.18 4.03 -9.48
N LEU A 202 4.26 2.94 -8.73
CA LEU A 202 3.64 2.79 -7.40
C LEU A 202 4.56 3.25 -6.27
N VAL A 203 5.88 3.08 -6.40
CA VAL A 203 6.85 3.61 -5.43
C VAL A 203 7.78 4.55 -6.18
N PRO A 204 7.87 5.84 -5.83
CA PRO A 204 8.76 6.77 -6.52
C PRO A 204 10.25 6.44 -6.26
N GLU A 205 11.12 6.84 -7.19
CA GLU A 205 12.58 6.69 -7.07
C GLU A 205 13.10 7.25 -5.73
N PRO A 206 13.96 6.50 -5.01
CA PRO A 206 14.60 6.99 -3.79
C PRO A 206 15.50 8.20 -4.06
N GLY A 207 15.00 9.40 -3.76
CA GLY A 207 15.73 10.66 -3.94
C GLY A 207 14.87 11.80 -4.46
N LEU A 208 13.71 11.49 -5.06
CA LEU A 208 12.65 12.44 -5.32
C LEU A 208 11.81 12.57 -4.04
N LEU A 209 12.04 13.63 -3.28
CA LEU A 209 11.04 14.09 -2.30
C LEU A 209 9.75 14.36 -3.07
N SER A 210 8.84 13.38 -3.04
CA SER A 210 7.59 13.44 -3.77
C SER A 210 6.83 14.70 -3.36
N LEU A 211 6.69 15.64 -4.29
CA LEU A 211 5.82 16.81 -4.17
C LEU A 211 4.35 16.41 -3.99
N VAL A 212 3.99 15.14 -4.17
CA VAL A 212 2.65 14.59 -3.92
C VAL A 212 2.26 14.73 -2.44
N ALA A 213 3.22 14.57 -1.51
CA ALA A 213 3.00 14.75 -0.07
C ALA A 213 2.61 16.20 0.33
N ILE A 214 2.84 17.18 -0.54
CA ILE A 214 2.53 18.59 -0.24
C ILE A 214 1.05 18.91 -0.46
N SER A 215 0.33 18.14 -1.29
CA SER A 215 -1.09 18.37 -1.56
C SER A 215 -1.98 17.97 -0.38
N LEU A 216 -1.63 16.92 0.36
CA LEU A 216 -2.38 16.47 1.54
C LEU A 216 -2.06 17.30 2.80
N ALA A 217 -0.82 17.73 2.98
CA ALA A 217 -0.44 18.63 4.07
C ALA A 217 -1.08 20.04 3.95
N ALA A 218 -1.43 20.48 2.75
CA ALA A 218 -2.14 21.74 2.52
C ALA A 218 -3.62 21.69 2.91
N ILE A 219 -4.24 20.50 2.97
CA ILE A 219 -5.63 20.31 3.40
C ILE A 219 -5.75 20.19 4.93
N ARG A 220 -4.69 19.81 5.65
CA ARG A 220 -4.63 19.77 7.13
C ARG A 220 -4.58 21.13 7.84
N ARG A 221 -4.74 22.26 7.12
CA ARG A 221 -4.84 23.61 7.74
C ARG A 221 -6.04 24.39 7.19
N ARG A 222 -7.26 23.94 7.49
CA ARG A 222 -8.42 24.85 7.68
C ARG A 222 -9.34 24.31 8.76
#